data_AF-A0A845S688-F1
#
_entry.id   AF-A0A845S688-F1
#
_cell.length_a   1.000
_cell.length_b   1.000
_cell.length_c   1.000
_cell.angle_alpha   90.00
_cell.angle_beta   90.00
_cell.angle_gamma   90.00
#
_symmetry.space_group_name_H-M   'P 1'
#
loop_
_entity.id
_entity.type
_entity.pdbx_description
1 polymer ?
#
loop_
_entity_poly.entity_id
_entity_poly.type
_entity_poly.pdbx_seq_one_letter_code
_entity_poly.pdbx_strand_id
1 'polypeptide(L)'
;IGGAPEGVLAAAAIKCLGGQFQARLVLSNDHEVEKAKKMGIKDLKKKYYINDIVKDDVLFCATGVTGGDLLQGIKILDDGFYQSETFVLHHASNLNKKIINKFKI
;
A
#
# COMPACT_ATOMS: atom_id res chain seq x y z
N ILE A 1 -13.68 7.85 -3.86
CA ILE A 1 -12.99 7.30 -5.07
C ILE A 1 -11.54 7.74 -4.96
N GLY A 2 -10.59 6.84 -5.22
CA GLY A 2 -9.16 7.13 -5.14
C GLY A 2 -8.41 6.47 -6.30
N GLY A 3 -7.09 6.58 -6.32
CA GLY A 3 -6.28 5.97 -7.37
C GLY A 3 -6.22 4.44 -7.24
N ALA A 4 -6.31 3.75 -8.37
CA ALA A 4 -6.25 2.30 -8.42
C ALA A 4 -4.90 1.74 -7.91
N PRO A 5 -3.73 2.32 -8.26
CA PRO A 5 -2.45 1.87 -7.71
C PRO A 5 -2.36 1.95 -6.18
N GLU A 6 -2.83 3.05 -5.60
CA GLU A 6 -2.86 3.26 -4.14
C GLU A 6 -3.81 2.27 -3.46
N GLY A 7 -4.93 1.92 -4.12
CA GLY A 7 -5.82 0.86 -3.68
C GLY A 7 -5.15 -0.51 -3.60
N VAL A 8 -4.21 -0.82 -4.50
CA VAL A 8 -3.40 -2.06 -4.45
C VAL A 8 -2.46 -2.04 -3.25
N LEU A 9 -1.79 -0.91 -2.97
CA LEU A 9 -0.92 -0.75 -1.79
C LEU A 9 -1.70 -0.91 -0.48
N ALA A 10 -2.88 -0.30 -0.40
CA ALA A 10 -3.76 -0.46 0.75
C ALA A 10 -4.23 -1.92 0.92
N ALA A 11 -4.65 -2.58 -0.15
CA ALA A 11 -5.05 -3.99 -0.12
C ALA A 11 -3.91 -4.91 0.36
N ALA A 12 -2.67 -4.64 -0.06
CA ALA A 12 -1.48 -5.37 0.39
C ALA A 12 -1.29 -5.28 1.92
N ALA A 13 -1.30 -4.07 2.48
CA ALA A 13 -1.20 -3.88 3.92
C ALA A 13 -2.36 -4.56 4.68
N ILE A 14 -3.59 -4.38 4.20
CA ILE A 14 -4.79 -4.95 4.83
C ILE A 14 -4.79 -6.47 4.79
N LYS A 15 -4.25 -7.09 3.71
CA LYS A 15 -4.12 -8.56 3.61
C LYS A 15 -3.18 -9.09 4.70
N CYS A 16 -2.04 -8.43 4.92
CA CYS A 16 -1.13 -8.79 6.01
C CYS A 16 -1.77 -8.64 7.38
N LEU A 17 -2.66 -7.65 7.56
CA LEU A 17 -3.36 -7.40 8.83
C LEU A 17 -4.60 -8.28 9.03
N GLY A 18 -4.95 -9.16 8.08
CA GLY A 18 -6.12 -10.03 8.15
C GLY A 18 -7.46 -9.29 8.00
N GLY A 19 -7.46 -8.09 7.42
CA GLY A 19 -8.66 -7.29 7.23
C GLY A 19 -9.39 -7.57 5.91
N GLN A 20 -10.50 -6.86 5.71
CA GLN A 20 -11.29 -6.93 4.48
C GLN A 20 -11.02 -5.71 3.58
N PHE A 21 -10.85 -5.94 2.28
CA PHE A 21 -10.74 -4.89 1.28
C PHE A 21 -11.54 -5.24 0.03
N GLN A 22 -12.23 -4.25 -0.54
CA GLN A 22 -12.93 -4.37 -1.82
C GLN A 22 -12.72 -3.11 -2.65
N ALA A 23 -12.62 -3.27 -3.97
CA ALA A 23 -12.50 -2.17 -4.91
C ALA A 23 -13.26 -2.44 -6.21
N ARG A 24 -13.47 -1.39 -6.99
CA ARG A 24 -13.98 -1.43 -8.35
C ARG A 24 -13.32 -0.30 -9.14
N LEU A 25 -13.01 -0.57 -10.41
CA LEU A 25 -12.55 0.48 -11.31
C LEU A 25 -13.69 1.46 -11.60
N VAL A 26 -13.43 2.74 -11.40
CA VAL A 26 -14.31 3.83 -11.82
C VAL A 26 -13.64 4.48 -13.02
N LEU A 27 -14.16 4.20 -14.21
CA LEU A 27 -13.63 4.70 -15.48
C LEU A 27 -14.52 5.85 -15.92
N SER A 28 -13.92 7.02 -16.14
CA SER A 28 -14.66 8.29 -16.31
C SER A 28 -14.77 8.73 -17.77
N ASN A 29 -14.02 8.10 -18.68
CA ASN A 29 -14.01 8.44 -20.11
C ASN A 29 -13.67 7.21 -20.97
N ASP A 30 -13.94 7.32 -22.27
CA ASP A 30 -13.72 6.24 -23.24
C ASP A 30 -12.24 5.84 -23.36
N HIS A 31 -11.33 6.77 -23.17
CA HIS A 31 -9.90 6.47 -23.22
C HIS A 31 -9.47 5.53 -22.08
N GLU A 32 -9.98 5.74 -20.86
CA GLU A 32 -9.77 4.84 -19.72
C GLU A 32 -10.42 3.48 -19.93
N VAL A 33 -11.61 3.45 -20.54
CA VAL A 33 -12.30 2.21 -20.92
C VAL A 33 -11.47 1.40 -21.91
N GLU A 34 -10.97 2.03 -22.97
CA GLU A 34 -10.14 1.36 -23.97
C GLU A 34 -8.79 0.92 -23.38
N LYS A 35 -8.19 1.71 -22.50
CA LYS A 35 -6.97 1.32 -21.77
C LYS A 35 -7.23 0.08 -20.90
N ALA A 36 -8.33 0.05 -20.14
CA ALA A 36 -8.69 -1.10 -19.32
C ALA A 36 -8.89 -2.38 -20.16
N LYS A 37 -9.59 -2.27 -21.30
CA LYS A 37 -9.75 -3.40 -22.24
C LYS A 37 -8.41 -3.88 -22.79
N LYS A 38 -7.52 -2.96 -23.20
CA LYS A 38 -6.17 -3.28 -23.67
C LYS A 38 -5.31 -3.98 -22.61
N MET A 39 -5.53 -3.68 -21.33
CA MET A 39 -4.90 -4.37 -20.20
C MET A 39 -5.52 -5.75 -19.90
N GLY A 40 -6.50 -6.20 -20.70
CA GLY A 40 -7.14 -7.50 -20.56
C GLY A 40 -8.31 -7.54 -19.57
N ILE A 41 -8.81 -6.38 -19.13
CA ILE A 41 -9.95 -6.31 -18.22
C ILE A 41 -11.24 -6.55 -19.00
N LYS A 42 -11.84 -7.73 -18.78
CA LYS A 42 -13.05 -8.17 -19.49
C LYS A 42 -14.33 -7.57 -18.88
N ASP A 43 -14.42 -7.54 -17.55
CA ASP A 43 -15.55 -6.97 -16.82
C ASP A 43 -15.14 -5.66 -16.15
N LEU A 44 -15.56 -4.54 -16.74
CA LEU A 44 -15.27 -3.19 -16.26
C LEU A 44 -16.04 -2.84 -14.97
N LYS A 45 -17.10 -3.59 -14.63
CA LYS A 45 -17.91 -3.39 -13.42
C LYS A 45 -17.57 -4.41 -12.32
N LYS A 46 -16.56 -5.25 -12.54
CA LYS A 46 -16.11 -6.26 -11.58
C LYS A 46 -15.83 -5.60 -10.22
N LYS A 47 -16.36 -6.23 -9.16
CA LYS A 47 -15.91 -5.98 -7.79
C LYS A 47 -14.71 -6.88 -7.53
N TYR A 48 -13.60 -6.28 -7.14
CA TYR A 48 -12.38 -6.98 -6.77
C TYR A 48 -12.38 -7.15 -5.25
N TYR A 49 -12.33 -8.37 -4.78
CA TYR A 49 -12.05 -8.69 -3.38
C TYR A 49 -10.54 -8.68 -3.15
N ILE A 50 -10.12 -8.68 -1.88
CA ILE A 50 -8.69 -8.60 -1.53
C ILE A 50 -7.81 -9.64 -2.24
N ASN A 51 -8.31 -10.87 -2.41
CA ASN A 51 -7.61 -11.95 -3.11
C ASN A 51 -7.63 -11.83 -4.64
N ASP A 52 -8.53 -11.00 -5.21
CA ASP A 52 -8.46 -10.63 -6.62
C ASP A 52 -7.35 -9.60 -6.88
N ILE A 53 -7.08 -8.73 -5.89
CA ILE A 53 -6.13 -7.61 -5.98
C ILE A 53 -4.71 -8.08 -5.66
N VAL A 54 -4.54 -8.84 -4.58
CA VAL A 54 -3.26 -9.37 -4.11
C VAL A 54 -3.35 -10.90 -4.10
N LYS A 55 -2.88 -11.52 -5.17
CA LYS A 55 -3.08 -12.96 -5.41
C LYS A 55 -2.22 -13.82 -4.51
N ASP A 56 -0.91 -13.57 -4.51
CA ASP A 56 0.07 -14.39 -3.81
C ASP A 56 0.46 -13.80 -2.45
N ASP A 57 1.58 -14.28 -1.91
CA ASP A 57 2.20 -13.72 -0.72
C ASP A 57 2.64 -12.26 -0.94
N VAL A 58 2.66 -11.48 0.14
CA VAL A 58 2.87 -10.04 0.06
C VAL A 58 3.64 -9.51 1.26
N LEU A 59 4.62 -8.65 0.95
CA LEU A 59 5.35 -7.82 1.90
C LEU A 59 4.91 -6.36 1.68
N PHE A 60 4.61 -5.65 2.75
CA PHE A 60 4.31 -4.22 2.72
C PHE A 60 5.27 -3.49 3.65
N CYS A 61 5.87 -2.41 3.14
CA CYS A 61 6.72 -1.52 3.90
C CYS A 61 6.30 -0.07 3.67
N ALA A 62 6.17 0.72 4.73
CA ALA A 62 5.93 2.15 4.65
C ALA A 62 6.82 2.89 5.63
N THR A 63 7.38 4.03 5.23
CA THR A 63 8.21 4.89 6.09
C THR A 63 7.57 6.26 6.19
N GLY A 64 7.47 6.82 7.39
CA GLY A 64 6.91 8.15 7.60
C GLY A 64 7.85 9.24 7.07
N VAL A 65 7.37 10.07 6.16
CA VAL A 65 8.08 11.27 5.68
C VAL A 65 7.75 12.45 6.59
N THR A 66 6.46 12.75 6.74
CA THR A 66 5.91 13.66 7.75
C THR A 66 5.15 12.87 8.82
N GLY A 67 4.85 13.51 9.96
CA GLY A 67 4.11 12.87 11.04
C GLY A 67 2.68 12.51 10.62
N GLY A 68 2.28 11.26 10.88
CA GLY A 68 0.91 10.79 10.76
C GLY A 68 0.55 9.80 11.86
N ASP A 69 -0.68 9.29 11.83
CA ASP A 69 -1.22 8.46 12.92
C ASP A 69 -0.46 7.14 13.10
N LEU A 70 0.02 6.54 11.99
CA LEU A 70 0.70 5.24 12.02
C LEU A 70 2.21 5.37 12.26
N LEU A 71 2.84 6.36 11.63
CA LEU A 71 4.29 6.52 11.59
C LEU A 71 4.68 7.98 11.82
N GLN A 72 5.72 8.18 12.62
CA GLN A 72 6.34 9.49 12.75
C GLN A 72 7.11 9.84 11.48
N GLY A 73 7.15 11.14 11.16
CA GLY A 73 7.98 11.67 10.08
C GLY A 73 9.47 11.57 10.42
N ILE A 74 10.29 11.87 9.42
CA ILE A 74 11.75 11.92 9.61
C ILE A 74 12.08 12.98 10.68
N LYS A 75 12.82 12.56 11.71
CA LYS A 75 13.32 13.46 12.76
C LYS A 75 14.78 13.77 12.51
N ILE A 76 15.11 15.05 12.52
CA ILE A 76 16.49 15.52 12.59
C ILE A 76 16.87 15.52 14.07
N LEU A 77 17.91 14.79 14.42
CA LEU A 77 18.45 14.70 15.76
C LEU A 77 19.75 15.53 15.86
N ASP A 78 20.24 15.70 17.08
CA ASP A 78 21.54 16.34 17.32
C ASP A 78 22.69 15.54 16.67
N ASP A 79 23.84 16.20 16.51
CA ASP A 79 25.08 15.65 15.95
C ASP A 79 24.97 15.08 14.52
N GLY A 80 24.01 15.60 13.74
CA GLY A 80 23.81 15.26 12.33
C GLY A 80 23.17 13.89 12.09
N PHE A 81 22.49 13.33 13.09
CA PHE A 81 21.75 12.08 12.94
C PHE A 81 20.31 12.33 12.45
N TYR A 82 19.76 11.35 11.77
CA TYR A 82 18.37 11.28 11.36
C TYR A 82 17.72 10.04 11.95
N GLN A 83 16.43 10.12 12.26
CA GLN A 83 15.62 8.99 12.66
C GLN A 83 14.42 8.81 11.75
N SER A 84 14.18 7.57 11.31
CA SER A 84 12.98 7.16 10.58
C SER A 84 12.18 6.13 11.35
N GLU A 85 10.86 6.10 11.10
CA GLU A 85 10.00 4.99 11.48
C GLU A 85 9.48 4.30 10.22
N THR A 86 9.66 2.98 10.16
CA THR A 86 9.16 2.13 9.08
C THR A 86 8.23 1.07 9.64
N PHE A 87 7.04 0.92 9.06
CA PHE A 87 6.14 -0.18 9.32
C PHE A 87 6.36 -1.29 8.30
N VAL A 88 6.63 -2.51 8.77
CA VAL A 88 6.90 -3.68 7.95
C VAL A 88 5.89 -4.77 8.28
N LEU A 89 5.23 -5.27 7.24
CA LEU A 89 4.23 -6.32 7.29
C LEU A 89 4.57 -7.42 6.30
N HIS A 90 4.46 -8.69 6.68
CA HIS A 90 4.61 -9.83 5.77
C HIS A 90 3.50 -10.84 6.03
N HIS A 91 2.76 -11.22 5.00
CA HIS A 91 1.63 -12.12 5.14
C HIS A 91 2.05 -13.55 5.53
N ALA A 92 2.94 -14.19 4.75
CA ALA A 92 3.31 -15.58 5.03
C ALA A 92 3.99 -15.81 6.39
N SER A 93 4.82 -14.86 6.86
CA SER A 93 5.49 -14.99 8.16
C SER A 93 4.71 -14.37 9.34
N ASN A 94 3.55 -13.77 9.08
CA ASN A 94 2.82 -12.94 10.06
C ASN A 94 3.67 -11.83 10.68
N LEU A 95 4.68 -11.32 9.97
CA LEU A 95 5.48 -10.20 10.45
C LEU A 95 4.58 -8.96 10.53
N ASN A 96 4.58 -8.32 11.70
CA ASN A 96 3.93 -7.04 11.91
C ASN A 96 4.79 -6.24 12.90
N LYS A 97 5.65 -5.37 12.38
CA LYS A 97 6.62 -4.63 13.19
C LYS A 97 6.77 -3.19 12.74
N LYS A 98 6.90 -2.29 13.71
CA LYS A 98 7.47 -0.96 13.52
C LYS A 98 8.97 -1.02 13.81
N ILE A 99 9.78 -0.53 12.89
CA ILE A 99 11.24 -0.44 12.98
C ILE A 99 11.61 1.03 13.09
N ILE A 100 12.39 1.37 14.11
CA ILE A 100 12.96 2.71 14.27
C ILE A 100 14.43 2.62 13.92
N ASN A 101 14.88 3.43 12.96
CA ASN A 101 16.27 3.43 12.53
C ASN A 101 16.90 4.81 12.76
N LYS A 102 18.12 4.84 13.30
CA LYS A 102 18.93 6.05 13.47
C LYS A 102 20.15 5.95 12.56
N PHE A 103 20.33 6.92 11.67
CA PHE A 103 21.36 6.89 10.63
C PHE A 103 22.00 8.27 10.41
N LYS A 104 23.18 8.27 9.79
CA LYS A 104 23.85 9.46 9.24
C LYS A 104 23.87 9.34 7.72
N ILE A 105 23.85 10.48 7.03
CA ILE A 105 24.04 10.58 5.59
C ILE A 105 25.47 11.03 5.33
#